data_AF-A0A453FTY5-F1
#
_entry.id   AF-A0A453FTY5-F1
#
_cell.length_a   1.000
_cell.length_b   1.000
_cell.length_c   1.000
_cell.angle_alpha   90.00
_cell.angle_beta   90.00
_cell.angle_gamma   90.00
#
_symmetry.space_group_name_H-M   'P 1'
#
loop_
_entity.id
_entity.type
_entity.pdbx_description
1 polymer ?
#
loop_
_entity_poly.entity_id
_entity_poly.type
_entity_poly.pdbx_seq_one_letter_code
_entity_poly.pdbx_strand_id
1 'polypeptide(L)'
;PRSPDGARTALLSPAMSSPSSAHWLSLVGTIWLQTINGPNSDFPVYSSQLKELKGISQVQLNFLAFASDAGKLFGWFSGVAALYVPLPLVAFVGASFGLVGYGVQYLFLDSPGLKCWHLFLLTALAGNGICWINTVCYLLCIKNFASRSRVAVSLATSYLGLSAKVYTSLAESLPRLADSKAKTYLLLNAVVPMIVTVFVAPALRLFDLKTDSMASTDTAFLVMFAITLATGACAVVGSIGSTASGLSSREHMISLSVLLAVPMLIPAALKIRQSMNKIWEAKRENRIHDLGSDDAVVVIEVMDLETKEEEIVAAEEDPQEEVGGLQLLKKPDFWLYFFSYMFSGTLGLVFLNNLGQIAESRGLGQTSTLVSLSSSFGFFGRLLPSFMDYYSAK
;
A
#
# COMPACT_ATOMS: atom_id res chain seq x y z
N PRO A 1 -60.15 -4.59 -22.91
CA PRO A 1 -60.73 -4.03 -21.66
C PRO A 1 -59.87 -4.41 -20.45
N ARG A 2 -59.10 -3.42 -19.96
CA ARG A 2 -58.37 -3.33 -18.67
C ARG A 2 -57.50 -4.52 -18.20
N SER A 3 -56.18 -4.31 -18.28
CA SER A 3 -55.25 -4.65 -17.18
C SER A 3 -55.33 -3.56 -16.09
N PRO A 4 -54.61 -3.59 -14.95
CA PRO A 4 -53.68 -4.61 -14.40
C PRO A 4 -53.92 -4.93 -12.90
N ASP A 5 -53.17 -5.88 -12.32
CA ASP A 5 -52.60 -5.74 -10.96
C ASP A 5 -51.59 -6.86 -10.69
N GLY A 6 -50.32 -6.55 -10.98
CA GLY A 6 -49.17 -7.33 -10.57
C GLY A 6 -48.60 -6.73 -9.30
N ALA A 7 -48.85 -7.36 -8.15
CA ALA A 7 -48.20 -7.02 -6.90
C ALA A 7 -46.72 -7.40 -6.96
N ARG A 8 -45.86 -6.44 -7.34
CA ARG A 8 -44.42 -6.50 -7.04
C ARG A 8 -44.20 -5.80 -5.69
N THR A 9 -43.99 -6.61 -4.66
CA THR A 9 -43.34 -6.22 -3.41
C THR A 9 -42.03 -5.49 -3.72
N ALA A 10 -42.02 -4.18 -3.53
CA ALA A 10 -40.81 -3.38 -3.51
C ALA A 10 -40.02 -3.75 -2.23
N LEU A 11 -38.98 -4.57 -2.40
CA LEU A 11 -37.92 -4.68 -1.42
C LEU A 11 -37.27 -3.31 -1.31
N LEU A 12 -37.41 -2.67 -0.14
CA LEU A 12 -36.64 -1.49 0.24
C LEU A 12 -35.14 -1.79 0.04
N SER A 13 -34.57 -1.19 -1.00
CA SER A 13 -33.13 -1.04 -1.12
C SER A 13 -32.62 -0.22 0.06
N PRO A 14 -31.58 -0.66 0.79
CA PRO A 14 -30.99 0.16 1.84
C PRO A 14 -30.42 1.43 1.23
N ALA A 15 -30.58 2.53 1.97
CA ALA A 15 -30.20 3.88 1.58
C ALA A 15 -28.79 4.00 0.99
N MET A 16 -28.72 4.80 -0.07
CA MET A 16 -27.56 5.12 -0.91
C MET A 16 -26.30 5.51 -0.12
N SER A 17 -25.15 4.94 -0.48
CA SER A 17 -23.84 5.29 0.08
C SER A 17 -23.10 6.32 -0.79
N SER A 18 -22.92 7.55 -0.28
CA SER A 18 -21.84 8.46 -0.71
C SER A 18 -20.46 7.80 -0.51
N PRO A 19 -19.33 8.32 -1.03
CA PRO A 19 -18.00 7.72 -0.86
C PRO A 19 -17.67 7.71 0.62
N SER A 20 -17.98 6.58 1.24
CA SER A 20 -18.07 6.49 2.68
C SER A 20 -16.69 6.18 3.22
N SER A 21 -16.42 6.63 4.45
CA SER A 21 -15.19 6.43 5.21
C SER A 21 -14.48 5.08 5.02
N ALA A 22 -15.22 4.04 4.63
CA ALA A 22 -14.71 2.72 4.31
C ALA A 22 -13.71 2.68 3.12
N HIS A 23 -13.86 3.49 2.07
CA HIS A 23 -12.89 3.56 0.96
C HIS A 23 -11.53 4.08 1.42
N TRP A 24 -11.55 5.17 2.18
CA TRP A 24 -10.34 5.76 2.75
C TRP A 24 -9.72 4.84 3.79
N LEU A 25 -10.54 4.13 4.58
CA LEU A 25 -10.06 3.10 5.49
C LEU A 25 -9.34 1.97 4.72
N SER A 26 -9.87 1.57 3.56
CA SER A 26 -9.21 0.61 2.67
C SER A 26 -7.87 1.13 2.14
N LEU A 27 -7.78 2.40 1.73
CA LEU A 27 -6.52 3.02 1.31
C LEU A 27 -5.48 3.05 2.44
N VAL A 28 -5.89 3.39 3.66
CA VAL A 28 -5.00 3.38 4.84
C VAL A 28 -4.52 1.96 5.14
N GLY A 29 -5.41 0.96 5.07
CA GLY A 29 -5.03 -0.45 5.21
C GLY A 29 -4.01 -0.88 4.16
N THR A 30 -4.20 -0.46 2.91
CA THR A 30 -3.26 -0.68 1.81
C THR A 30 -1.90 0.00 2.04
N ILE A 31 -1.89 1.24 2.56
CA ILE A 31 -0.65 1.96 2.93
C ILE A 31 0.12 1.20 4.00
N TRP A 32 -0.55 0.71 5.05
CA TRP A 32 0.09 -0.06 6.11
C TRP A 32 0.65 -1.39 5.61
N LEU A 33 -0.10 -2.10 4.75
CA LEU A 33 0.41 -3.29 4.08
C LEU A 33 1.65 -2.98 3.24
N GLN A 34 1.60 -1.96 2.38
CA GLN A 34 2.75 -1.59 1.55
C GLN A 34 3.97 -1.22 2.40
N THR A 35 3.76 -0.52 3.51
CA THR A 35 4.85 -0.14 4.45
C THR A 35 5.65 -1.35 4.94
N ILE A 36 5.01 -2.50 5.16
CA ILE A 36 5.67 -3.71 5.71
C ILE A 36 6.01 -4.75 4.64
N ASN A 37 5.58 -4.56 3.40
CA ASN A 37 5.69 -5.53 2.30
C ASN A 37 7.02 -5.45 1.52
N GLY A 38 8.07 -4.87 2.12
CA GLY A 38 9.37 -4.67 1.49
C GLY A 38 10.57 -5.38 2.13
N PRO A 39 10.51 -6.68 2.49
CA PRO A 39 11.60 -7.40 3.14
C PRO A 39 12.82 -7.67 2.23
N ASN A 40 12.79 -7.21 0.97
CA ASN A 40 13.96 -7.21 0.08
C ASN A 40 14.82 -5.96 0.32
N SER A 41 14.19 -4.88 0.78
CA SER A 41 14.83 -3.59 0.94
C SER A 41 15.69 -3.50 2.21
N ASP A 42 15.41 -4.34 3.21
CA ASP A 42 16.17 -4.46 4.46
C ASP A 42 17.17 -5.63 4.46
N PHE A 43 17.10 -6.56 3.50
CA PHE A 43 18.11 -7.61 3.30
C PHE A 43 19.56 -7.10 3.36
N PRO A 44 19.93 -5.98 2.70
CA PRO A 44 21.30 -5.46 2.74
C PRO A 44 21.75 -5.05 4.16
N VAL A 45 20.83 -4.86 5.09
CA VAL A 45 21.14 -4.43 6.47
C VAL A 45 21.71 -5.59 7.29
N TYR A 46 21.30 -6.83 7.02
CA TYR A 46 21.71 -8.01 7.79
C TYR A 46 22.41 -9.10 6.95
N SER A 47 22.50 -8.92 5.64
CA SER A 47 23.07 -9.89 4.70
C SER A 47 24.52 -10.29 5.03
N SER A 48 25.34 -9.37 5.53
CA SER A 48 26.74 -9.63 5.89
C SER A 48 26.84 -10.59 7.07
N GLN A 49 26.05 -10.34 8.12
CA GLN A 49 26.00 -11.24 9.28
C GLN A 49 25.40 -12.61 8.90
N LEU A 50 24.39 -12.63 8.01
CA LEU A 50 23.85 -13.88 7.49
C LEU A 50 24.91 -14.68 6.72
N LYS A 51 25.73 -14.00 5.93
CA LYS A 51 26.85 -14.59 5.18
C LYS A 51 27.86 -15.23 6.13
N GLU A 52 28.26 -14.53 7.18
CA GLU A 52 29.20 -15.00 8.19
C GLU A 52 28.65 -16.20 8.97
N LEU A 53 27.42 -16.11 9.49
CA LEU A 53 26.77 -17.17 10.26
C LEU A 53 26.63 -18.49 9.47
N LYS A 54 26.40 -18.39 8.15
CA LYS A 54 26.24 -19.56 7.29
C LYS A 54 27.50 -19.95 6.52
N GLY A 55 28.60 -19.19 6.64
CA GLY A 55 29.84 -19.45 5.91
C GLY A 55 29.64 -19.51 4.39
N ILE A 56 28.71 -18.73 3.84
CA ILE A 56 28.39 -18.74 2.40
C ILE A 56 29.26 -17.74 1.61
N SER A 57 29.47 -18.02 0.33
CA SER A 57 30.23 -17.14 -0.55
C SER A 57 29.45 -15.87 -0.92
N GLN A 58 30.13 -14.85 -1.42
CA GLN A 58 29.47 -13.64 -1.94
C GLN A 58 28.52 -13.97 -3.10
N VAL A 59 28.90 -14.92 -3.96
CA VAL A 59 28.05 -15.36 -5.08
C VAL A 59 26.77 -16.01 -4.55
N GLN A 60 26.87 -16.87 -3.53
CA GLN A 60 25.71 -17.49 -2.90
C GLN A 60 24.79 -16.46 -2.22
N LEU A 61 25.37 -15.45 -1.57
CA LEU A 61 24.60 -14.36 -0.97
C LEU A 61 23.86 -13.53 -2.03
N ASN A 62 24.50 -13.24 -3.17
CA ASN A 62 23.86 -12.53 -4.28
C ASN A 62 22.69 -13.35 -4.87
N PHE A 63 22.84 -14.68 -4.97
CA PHE A 63 21.73 -15.55 -5.34
C PHE A 63 20.60 -15.53 -4.31
N LEU A 64 20.90 -15.39 -3.02
CA LEU A 64 19.88 -15.25 -1.99
C LEU A 64 19.14 -13.91 -2.09
N ALA A 65 19.84 -12.82 -2.40
CA ALA A 65 19.23 -11.52 -2.67
C ALA A 65 18.29 -11.60 -3.88
N PHE A 66 18.72 -12.30 -4.95
CA PHE A 66 17.90 -12.57 -6.13
C PHE A 66 16.71 -13.50 -5.84
N ALA A 67 16.82 -14.42 -4.88
CA ALA A 67 15.80 -15.45 -4.62
C ALA A 67 14.40 -14.87 -4.40
N SER A 68 14.31 -13.76 -3.66
CA SER A 68 13.02 -13.11 -3.41
C SER A 68 12.42 -12.55 -4.70
N ASP A 69 13.23 -11.93 -5.56
CA ASP A 69 12.77 -11.44 -6.86
C ASP A 69 12.41 -12.59 -7.82
N ALA A 70 13.11 -13.73 -7.73
CA ALA A 70 12.73 -14.95 -8.45
C ALA A 70 11.36 -15.48 -8.00
N GLY A 71 11.05 -15.41 -6.70
CA GLY A 71 9.74 -15.75 -6.15
C GLY A 71 8.58 -14.95 -6.77
N LYS A 72 8.83 -13.69 -7.11
CA LYS A 72 7.86 -12.80 -7.74
C LYS A 72 7.47 -13.21 -9.16
N LEU A 73 8.29 -14.02 -9.84
CA LEU A 73 7.96 -14.58 -11.17
C LEU A 73 6.68 -15.43 -11.12
N PHE A 74 6.42 -16.07 -9.99
CA PHE A 74 5.20 -16.84 -9.75
C PHE A 74 4.07 -15.98 -9.15
N GLY A 75 4.17 -14.64 -9.23
CA GLY A 75 3.18 -13.72 -8.69
C GLY A 75 1.84 -13.75 -9.44
N TRP A 76 1.77 -14.24 -10.66
CA TRP A 76 0.51 -14.32 -11.42
C TRP A 76 -0.55 -15.20 -10.73
N PHE A 77 -0.14 -16.16 -9.89
CA PHE A 77 -1.06 -16.98 -9.09
C PHE A 77 -1.94 -16.16 -8.17
N SER A 78 -1.44 -15.05 -7.60
CA SER A 78 -2.26 -14.19 -6.73
C SER A 78 -3.33 -13.44 -7.50
N GLY A 79 -3.05 -13.06 -8.75
CA GLY A 79 -4.03 -12.46 -9.65
C GLY A 79 -5.17 -13.43 -9.95
N VAL A 80 -4.84 -14.68 -10.27
CA VAL A 80 -5.84 -15.75 -10.46
C VAL A 80 -6.63 -16.00 -9.19
N ALA A 81 -5.96 -16.12 -8.03
CA ALA A 81 -6.63 -16.33 -6.75
C ALA A 81 -7.62 -15.21 -6.42
N ALA A 82 -7.28 -13.95 -6.71
CA ALA A 82 -8.15 -12.80 -6.48
C ALA A 82 -9.45 -12.80 -7.30
N LEU A 83 -9.55 -13.65 -8.34
CA LEU A 83 -10.80 -13.87 -9.08
C LEU A 83 -11.77 -14.80 -8.35
N TYR A 84 -11.26 -15.71 -7.52
CA TYR A 84 -12.05 -16.79 -6.93
C TYR A 84 -12.27 -16.65 -5.42
N VAL A 85 -11.41 -15.92 -4.71
CA VAL A 85 -11.50 -15.77 -3.26
C VAL A 85 -11.48 -14.29 -2.82
N PRO A 86 -12.04 -13.97 -1.64
CA PRO A 86 -12.05 -12.60 -1.12
C PRO A 86 -10.63 -12.04 -0.90
N LEU A 87 -10.44 -10.74 -1.18
CA LEU A 87 -9.16 -10.06 -1.06
C LEU A 87 -8.45 -10.19 0.31
N PRO A 88 -9.14 -10.14 1.47
CA PRO A 88 -8.48 -10.36 2.75
C PRO A 88 -7.84 -11.74 2.86
N LEU A 89 -8.46 -12.77 2.26
CA LEU A 89 -7.91 -14.12 2.26
C LEU A 89 -6.68 -14.22 1.35
N VAL A 90 -6.70 -13.55 0.20
CA VAL A 90 -5.52 -13.44 -0.69
C VAL A 90 -4.35 -12.79 0.06
N ALA A 91 -4.59 -11.68 0.77
CA ALA A 91 -3.55 -11.02 1.57
C ALA A 91 -3.02 -11.93 2.68
N PHE A 92 -3.91 -12.67 3.36
CA PHE A 92 -3.53 -13.62 4.41
C PHE A 92 -2.66 -14.77 3.88
N VAL A 93 -2.95 -15.31 2.70
CA VAL A 93 -2.10 -16.31 2.04
C VAL A 93 -0.70 -15.73 1.76
N GLY A 94 -0.64 -14.50 1.23
CA GLY A 94 0.62 -13.80 1.02
C GLY A 94 1.44 -13.62 2.29
N ALA A 95 0.80 -13.16 3.37
CA ALA A 95 1.43 -13.01 4.67
C ALA A 95 1.88 -14.36 5.26
N SER A 96 1.14 -15.45 5.01
CA SER A 96 1.51 -16.80 5.42
C SER A 96 2.79 -17.29 4.74
N PHE A 97 2.98 -16.96 3.46
CA PHE A 97 4.22 -17.27 2.75
C PHE A 97 5.42 -16.52 3.33
N GLY A 98 5.27 -15.25 3.70
CA GLY A 98 6.29 -14.49 4.43
C GLY A 98 6.59 -15.09 5.81
N LEU A 99 5.56 -15.44 6.57
CA LEU A 99 5.66 -16.07 7.88
C LEU A 99 6.43 -17.39 7.82
N VAL A 100 6.09 -18.27 6.88
CA VAL A 100 6.79 -19.55 6.70
C VAL A 100 8.20 -19.33 6.15
N GLY A 101 8.34 -18.52 5.11
CA GLY A 101 9.61 -18.27 4.45
C GLY A 101 10.67 -17.70 5.39
N TYR A 102 10.37 -16.63 6.14
CA TYR A 102 11.32 -16.05 7.08
C TYR A 102 11.31 -16.71 8.46
N GLY A 103 10.17 -17.23 8.92
CA GLY A 103 10.05 -17.88 10.23
C GLY A 103 10.83 -19.19 10.32
N VAL A 104 10.81 -20.02 9.26
CA VAL A 104 11.64 -21.22 9.20
C VAL A 104 13.12 -20.85 9.16
N GLN A 105 13.50 -19.80 8.42
CA GLN A 105 14.88 -19.31 8.42
C GLN A 105 15.32 -18.85 9.81
N TYR A 106 14.47 -18.12 10.53
CA TYR A 106 14.73 -17.68 11.91
C TYR A 106 14.95 -18.87 12.85
N LEU A 107 14.04 -19.85 12.84
CA LEU A 107 14.08 -21.01 13.75
C LEU A 107 15.32 -21.89 13.54
N PHE A 108 15.75 -22.06 12.29
CA PHE A 108 16.83 -22.98 11.93
C PHE A 108 18.12 -22.25 11.50
N LEU A 109 18.26 -20.96 11.84
CA LEU A 109 19.41 -20.18 11.40
C LEU A 109 20.74 -20.73 11.91
N ASP A 110 20.78 -21.27 13.13
CA ASP A 110 22.01 -21.85 13.68
C ASP A 110 22.18 -23.33 13.30
N SER A 111 21.14 -23.94 12.73
CA SER A 111 21.18 -25.36 12.36
C SER A 111 22.12 -25.59 11.16
N PRO A 112 23.04 -26.55 11.23
CA PRO A 112 23.88 -26.95 10.10
C PRO A 112 23.06 -27.58 8.97
N GLY A 113 21.84 -28.05 9.24
CA GLY A 113 20.93 -28.62 8.23
C GLY A 113 20.36 -27.56 7.26
N LEU A 114 20.34 -26.28 7.65
CA LEU A 114 19.80 -25.21 6.81
C LEU A 114 20.88 -24.71 5.82
N LYS A 115 20.97 -25.40 4.68
CA LYS A 115 21.87 -25.09 3.55
C LYS A 115 21.39 -23.89 2.73
N CYS A 116 22.29 -23.35 1.90
CA CYS A 116 22.01 -22.20 1.03
C CYS A 116 20.80 -22.39 0.10
N TRP A 117 20.58 -23.60 -0.44
CA TRP A 117 19.40 -23.86 -1.28
C TRP A 117 18.08 -23.81 -0.50
N HIS A 118 18.07 -24.21 0.78
CA HIS A 118 16.90 -24.05 1.64
C HIS A 118 16.60 -22.57 1.86
N LEU A 119 17.63 -21.76 2.14
CA LEU A 119 17.49 -20.30 2.26
C LEU A 119 16.95 -19.70 0.96
N PHE A 120 17.46 -20.15 -0.20
CA PHE A 120 16.97 -19.70 -1.50
C PHE A 120 15.47 -19.99 -1.68
N LEU A 121 15.03 -21.23 -1.47
CA LEU A 121 13.62 -21.60 -1.62
C LEU A 121 12.70 -20.88 -0.63
N LEU A 122 13.13 -20.75 0.62
CA LEU A 122 12.37 -20.05 1.67
C LEU A 122 12.25 -18.55 1.38
N THR A 123 13.33 -17.92 0.90
CA THR A 123 13.31 -16.52 0.48
C THR A 123 12.51 -16.31 -0.80
N ALA A 124 12.54 -17.25 -1.74
CA ALA A 124 11.68 -17.22 -2.92
C ALA A 124 10.19 -17.38 -2.56
N LEU A 125 9.85 -18.24 -1.60
CA LEU A 125 8.49 -18.35 -1.07
C LEU A 125 8.03 -17.03 -0.44
N ALA A 126 8.87 -16.42 0.41
CA ALA A 126 8.57 -15.12 1.00
C ALA A 126 8.41 -14.02 -0.06
N GLY A 127 9.28 -14.01 -1.07
CA GLY A 127 9.20 -13.10 -2.22
C GLY A 127 7.92 -13.28 -3.03
N ASN A 128 7.41 -14.52 -3.16
CA ASN A 128 6.09 -14.75 -3.74
C ASN A 128 4.98 -14.11 -2.89
N GLY A 129 5.05 -14.22 -1.56
CA GLY A 129 4.12 -13.57 -0.63
C GLY A 129 3.98 -12.05 -0.85
N ILE A 130 5.06 -11.37 -1.23
CA ILE A 130 5.05 -9.94 -1.59
C ILE A 130 4.08 -9.67 -2.73
N CYS A 131 4.06 -10.52 -3.77
CA CYS A 131 3.16 -10.37 -4.91
C CYS A 131 1.68 -10.51 -4.49
N TRP A 132 1.37 -11.43 -3.59
CA TRP A 132 -0.01 -11.63 -3.11
C TRP A 132 -0.55 -10.39 -2.40
N ILE A 133 0.24 -9.81 -1.51
CA ILE A 133 -0.12 -8.56 -0.82
C ILE A 133 -0.21 -7.41 -1.84
N ASN A 134 0.74 -7.30 -2.77
CA ASN A 134 0.70 -6.26 -3.82
C ASN A 134 -0.54 -6.35 -4.71
N THR A 135 -0.94 -7.56 -5.12
CA THR A 135 -2.18 -7.76 -5.91
C THR A 135 -3.38 -7.20 -5.18
N VAL A 136 -3.54 -7.51 -3.89
CA VAL A 136 -4.66 -7.00 -3.09
C VAL A 136 -4.62 -5.48 -3.01
N CYS A 137 -3.46 -4.91 -2.65
CA CYS A 137 -3.27 -3.47 -2.57
C CYS A 137 -3.61 -2.74 -3.88
N TYR A 138 -3.15 -3.27 -5.02
CA TYR A 138 -3.40 -2.65 -6.33
C TYR A 138 -4.86 -2.76 -6.74
N LEU A 139 -5.48 -3.93 -6.56
CA LEU A 139 -6.91 -4.10 -6.84
C LEU A 139 -7.77 -3.16 -6.00
N LEU A 140 -7.45 -2.99 -4.71
CA LEU A 140 -8.16 -2.04 -3.84
C LEU A 140 -7.98 -0.60 -4.33
N CYS A 141 -6.76 -0.15 -4.63
CA CYS A 141 -6.53 1.22 -5.11
C CYS A 141 -7.21 1.47 -6.46
N ILE A 142 -7.12 0.53 -7.41
CA ILE A 142 -7.68 0.70 -8.76
C ILE A 142 -9.20 0.73 -8.71
N LYS A 143 -9.82 -0.22 -7.99
CA LYS A 143 -11.29 -0.36 -7.98
C LYS A 143 -11.97 0.65 -7.05
N ASN A 144 -11.41 0.93 -5.87
CA ASN A 144 -12.04 1.88 -4.94
C ASN A 144 -11.80 3.36 -5.32
N PHE A 145 -10.82 3.65 -6.18
CA PHE A 145 -10.49 5.01 -6.63
C PHE A 145 -10.36 5.08 -8.15
N ALA A 146 -11.32 4.54 -8.92
CA ALA A 146 -11.23 4.42 -10.37
C ALA A 146 -10.76 5.72 -11.08
N SER A 147 -11.35 6.87 -10.74
CA SER A 147 -11.00 8.18 -11.32
C SER A 147 -9.60 8.70 -10.94
N ARG A 148 -8.99 8.17 -9.86
CA ARG A 148 -7.68 8.60 -9.33
C ARG A 148 -6.81 7.40 -8.98
N SER A 149 -6.95 6.32 -9.75
CA SER A 149 -6.34 5.02 -9.47
C SER A 149 -4.83 5.13 -9.44
N ARG A 150 -4.24 5.85 -10.40
CA ARG A 150 -2.80 6.12 -10.47
C ARG A 150 -2.27 6.80 -9.21
N VAL A 151 -3.00 7.81 -8.71
CA VAL A 151 -2.65 8.58 -7.50
C VAL A 151 -2.77 7.72 -6.24
N ALA A 152 -3.82 6.90 -6.12
CA ALA A 152 -4.00 6.01 -4.99
C ALA A 152 -2.94 4.88 -4.97
N VAL A 153 -2.62 4.30 -6.13
CA VAL A 153 -1.59 3.26 -6.28
C VAL A 153 -0.20 3.83 -5.95
N SER A 154 0.13 5.02 -6.41
CA SER A 154 1.44 5.64 -6.14
C SER A 154 1.60 6.08 -4.69
N LEU A 155 0.57 6.67 -4.08
CA LEU A 155 0.56 6.97 -2.65
C LEU A 155 0.84 5.70 -1.85
N ALA A 156 0.09 4.63 -2.10
CA ALA A 156 0.30 3.34 -1.43
C ALA A 156 1.70 2.77 -1.66
N THR A 157 2.16 2.70 -2.91
CA THR A 157 3.48 2.13 -3.25
C THR A 157 4.65 3.01 -2.81
N SER A 158 4.45 4.30 -2.58
CA SER A 158 5.50 5.15 -2.01
C SER A 158 5.95 4.60 -0.65
N TYR A 159 5.00 4.20 0.20
CA TYR A 159 5.25 3.62 1.53
C TYR A 159 6.01 2.29 1.49
N LEU A 160 5.91 1.50 0.41
CA LEU A 160 6.80 0.34 0.19
C LEU A 160 8.28 0.75 0.12
N GLY A 161 8.54 1.96 -0.40
CA GLY A 161 9.87 2.55 -0.36
C GLY A 161 10.40 2.75 1.06
N LEU A 162 9.52 2.94 2.04
CA LEU A 162 9.86 3.19 3.45
C LEU A 162 10.14 1.92 4.26
N SER A 163 9.94 0.72 3.70
CA SER A 163 10.00 -0.54 4.43
C SER A 163 11.33 -0.73 5.18
N ALA A 164 12.48 -0.55 4.51
CA ALA A 164 13.77 -0.76 5.16
C ALA A 164 13.99 0.18 6.36
N LYS A 165 13.54 1.44 6.25
CA LYS A 165 13.59 2.39 7.37
C LYS A 165 12.71 1.93 8.54
N VAL A 166 11.50 1.44 8.27
CA VAL A 166 10.58 0.94 9.30
C VAL A 166 11.18 -0.28 10.01
N TYR A 167 11.66 -1.27 9.26
CA TYR A 167 12.31 -2.46 9.85
C TYR A 167 13.58 -2.09 10.64
N THR A 168 14.39 -1.17 10.12
CA THR A 168 15.57 -0.68 10.83
C THR A 168 15.21 -0.03 12.16
N SER A 169 14.22 0.86 12.16
CA SER A 169 13.79 1.58 13.37
C SER A 169 13.17 0.62 14.39
N LEU A 170 12.44 -0.40 13.91
CA LEU A 170 11.86 -1.44 14.77
C LEU A 170 12.96 -2.30 15.40
N ALA A 171 13.94 -2.77 14.62
CA ALA A 171 15.06 -3.56 15.10
C ALA A 171 15.93 -2.80 16.12
N GLU A 172 16.20 -1.52 15.89
CA GLU A 172 16.93 -0.65 16.83
C GLU A 172 16.16 -0.39 18.12
N SER A 173 14.84 -0.27 18.04
CA SER A 173 13.98 -0.08 19.22
C SER A 173 13.79 -1.35 20.07
N LEU A 174 14.02 -2.53 19.47
CA LEU A 174 13.83 -3.84 20.09
C LEU A 174 15.13 -4.67 20.07
N PRO A 175 16.21 -4.20 20.72
CA PRO A 175 17.53 -4.84 20.62
C PRO A 175 17.61 -6.22 21.29
N ARG A 176 16.59 -6.62 22.07
CA ARG A 176 16.53 -7.90 22.80
C ARG A 176 15.67 -8.96 22.10
N LEU A 177 15.24 -8.72 20.87
CA LEU A 177 14.32 -9.63 20.17
C LEU A 177 14.99 -10.93 19.73
N ALA A 178 16.29 -10.90 19.45
CA ALA A 178 17.08 -12.07 19.12
C ALA A 178 18.58 -11.83 19.38
N ASP A 179 19.36 -12.91 19.41
CA ASP A 179 20.80 -12.88 19.72
C ASP A 179 21.67 -12.29 18.59
N SER A 180 21.12 -12.18 17.37
CA SER A 180 21.84 -11.62 16.23
C SER A 180 20.94 -10.70 15.40
N LYS A 181 21.56 -9.73 14.72
CA LYS A 181 20.89 -8.82 13.80
C LYS A 181 20.12 -9.60 12.73
N ALA A 182 20.75 -10.58 12.09
CA ALA A 182 20.10 -11.44 11.10
C ALA A 182 18.83 -12.12 11.65
N LYS A 183 18.89 -12.70 12.86
CA LYS A 183 17.69 -13.29 13.48
C LYS A 183 16.61 -12.26 13.76
N THR A 184 16.97 -11.07 14.24
CA THR A 184 16.01 -9.98 14.49
C THR A 184 15.25 -9.62 13.22
N TYR A 185 15.96 -9.36 12.10
CA TYR A 185 15.30 -9.01 10.84
C TYR A 185 14.48 -10.16 10.26
N LEU A 186 14.96 -11.42 10.33
CA LEU A 186 14.17 -12.58 9.91
C LEU A 186 12.87 -12.72 10.72
N LEU A 187 12.93 -12.52 12.04
CA LEU A 187 11.76 -12.58 12.91
C LEU A 187 10.77 -11.45 12.58
N LEU A 188 11.26 -10.22 12.42
CA LEU A 188 10.43 -9.07 12.07
C LEU A 188 9.74 -9.29 10.72
N ASN A 189 10.47 -9.73 9.69
CA ASN A 189 9.94 -10.01 8.36
C ASN A 189 8.94 -11.18 8.34
N ALA A 190 9.04 -12.11 9.29
CA ALA A 190 8.07 -13.20 9.43
C ALA A 190 6.77 -12.73 10.11
N VAL A 191 6.89 -11.98 11.20
CA VAL A 191 5.77 -11.72 12.12
C VAL A 191 5.02 -10.42 11.78
N VAL A 192 5.73 -9.35 11.43
CA VAL A 192 5.13 -8.02 11.21
C VAL A 192 4.11 -8.05 10.05
N PRO A 193 4.41 -8.63 8.87
CA PRO A 193 3.43 -8.70 7.79
C PRO A 193 2.16 -9.48 8.17
N MET A 194 2.31 -10.57 8.94
CA MET A 194 1.18 -11.36 9.41
C MET A 194 0.29 -10.57 10.37
N ILE A 195 0.88 -9.91 11.37
CA ILE A 195 0.13 -9.10 12.35
C ILE A 195 -0.61 -7.97 11.63
N VAL A 196 0.08 -7.22 10.77
CA VAL A 196 -0.53 -6.09 10.06
C VAL A 196 -1.65 -6.57 9.15
N THR A 197 -1.46 -7.68 8.42
CA THR A 197 -2.48 -8.24 7.53
C THR A 197 -3.73 -8.66 8.28
N VAL A 198 -3.60 -9.37 9.42
CA VAL A 198 -4.74 -9.74 10.26
C VAL A 198 -5.45 -8.50 10.81
N PHE A 199 -4.68 -7.50 11.23
CA PHE A 199 -5.21 -6.24 11.76
C PHE A 199 -6.01 -5.45 10.71
N VAL A 200 -5.52 -5.34 9.48
CA VAL A 200 -6.19 -4.57 8.42
C VAL A 200 -7.22 -5.37 7.63
N ALA A 201 -7.29 -6.69 7.78
CA ALA A 201 -8.17 -7.57 7.01
C ALA A 201 -9.63 -7.07 6.89
N PRO A 202 -10.27 -6.52 7.95
CA PRO A 202 -11.63 -5.99 7.84
C PRO A 202 -11.76 -4.79 6.88
N ALA A 203 -10.69 -4.02 6.68
CA ALA A 203 -10.63 -2.85 5.81
C ALA A 203 -10.35 -3.19 4.33
N LEU A 204 -9.90 -4.41 4.01
CA LEU A 204 -9.53 -4.83 2.66
C LEU A 204 -10.76 -5.23 1.81
N ARG A 205 -11.69 -4.30 1.63
CA ARG A 205 -12.95 -4.53 0.90
C ARG A 205 -13.04 -3.66 -0.35
N LEU A 206 -13.64 -4.25 -1.38
CA LEU A 206 -14.07 -3.52 -2.57
C LEU A 206 -15.42 -2.89 -2.29
N PHE A 207 -15.62 -1.69 -2.83
CA PHE A 207 -16.84 -0.94 -2.68
C PHE A 207 -17.29 -0.42 -4.04
N ASP A 208 -18.58 -0.50 -4.29
CA ASP A 208 -19.18 -0.07 -5.56
C ASP A 208 -19.56 1.40 -5.44
N LEU A 209 -18.89 2.27 -6.19
CA LEU A 209 -19.13 3.70 -6.18
C LEU A 209 -20.03 4.09 -7.35
N LYS A 210 -21.23 4.62 -7.05
CA LYS A 210 -21.95 5.47 -8.00
C LYS A 210 -21.37 6.88 -7.97
N THR A 211 -21.27 7.49 -9.15
CA THR A 211 -20.46 8.65 -9.58
C THR A 211 -20.65 9.98 -8.81
N ASP A 212 -21.52 10.07 -7.80
CA ASP A 212 -22.08 11.36 -7.36
C ASP A 212 -21.32 12.12 -6.25
N SER A 213 -20.01 11.94 -6.07
CA SER A 213 -19.28 12.68 -5.02
C SER A 213 -17.81 12.91 -5.35
N MET A 214 -17.61 13.69 -6.41
CA MET A 214 -16.29 14.05 -6.93
C MET A 214 -15.60 15.14 -6.08
N ALA A 215 -16.36 16.14 -5.59
CA ALA A 215 -15.76 17.34 -4.97
C ALA A 215 -15.12 17.12 -3.58
N SER A 216 -15.53 16.12 -2.80
CA SER A 216 -14.97 15.87 -1.45
C SER A 216 -13.67 15.05 -1.45
N THR A 217 -13.27 14.51 -2.59
CA THR A 217 -12.15 13.55 -2.70
C THR A 217 -10.82 14.28 -2.89
N ASP A 218 -10.82 15.44 -3.54
CA ASP A 218 -9.62 16.25 -3.83
C ASP A 218 -8.92 16.78 -2.58
N THR A 219 -9.70 17.36 -1.65
CA THR A 219 -9.14 17.85 -0.40
C THR A 219 -8.54 16.71 0.42
N ALA A 220 -9.18 15.53 0.43
CA ALA A 220 -8.66 14.37 1.15
C ALA A 220 -7.35 13.84 0.54
N PHE A 221 -7.22 13.82 -0.80
CA PHE A 221 -5.95 13.49 -1.45
C PHE A 221 -4.84 14.50 -1.15
N LEU A 222 -5.14 15.80 -1.15
CA LEU A 222 -4.17 16.84 -0.76
C LEU A 222 -3.69 16.66 0.69
N VAL A 223 -4.61 16.37 1.62
CA VAL A 223 -4.26 16.07 3.01
C VAL A 223 -3.40 14.80 3.09
N MET A 224 -3.74 13.73 2.34
CA MET A 224 -2.91 12.53 2.25
C MET A 224 -1.51 12.82 1.74
N PHE A 225 -1.35 13.64 0.69
CA PHE A 225 -0.04 14.05 0.19
C PHE A 225 0.76 14.81 1.24
N ALA A 226 0.14 15.74 1.97
CA ALA A 226 0.81 16.48 3.04
C ALA A 226 1.31 15.53 4.15
N ILE A 227 0.48 14.57 4.58
CA ILE A 227 0.86 13.55 5.58
C ILE A 227 2.00 12.67 5.04
N THR A 228 1.90 12.26 3.77
CA THR A 228 2.88 11.39 3.10
C THR A 228 4.23 12.10 2.98
N LEU A 229 4.25 13.36 2.54
CA LEU A 229 5.46 14.20 2.50
C LEU A 229 6.08 14.38 3.89
N ALA A 230 5.26 14.68 4.92
CA ALA A 230 5.73 14.79 6.30
C ALA A 230 6.33 13.47 6.81
N THR A 231 5.73 12.33 6.45
CA THR A 231 6.25 11.00 6.79
C THR A 231 7.61 10.75 6.14
N GLY A 232 7.75 11.06 4.85
CA GLY A 232 9.02 10.94 4.13
C GLY A 232 10.11 11.85 4.69
N ALA A 233 9.76 13.09 5.03
CA ALA A 233 10.70 14.04 5.64
C ALA A 233 11.17 13.54 7.03
N CYS A 234 10.24 13.04 7.86
CA CYS A 234 10.57 12.41 9.13
C CYS A 234 11.47 11.17 8.94
N ALA A 235 11.22 10.36 7.92
CA ALA A 235 12.05 9.19 7.61
C ALA A 235 13.49 9.58 7.21
N VAL A 236 13.66 10.62 6.40
CA VAL A 236 14.99 11.17 6.03
C VAL A 236 15.71 11.73 7.25
N VAL A 237 15.04 12.60 8.02
CA VAL A 237 15.60 13.18 9.24
C VAL A 237 15.96 12.10 10.24
N GLY A 238 15.11 11.10 10.45
CA GLY A 238 15.39 9.99 11.35
C GLY A 238 16.39 8.97 10.82
N SER A 239 16.75 9.02 9.53
CA SER A 239 17.86 8.22 8.96
C SER A 239 19.20 8.92 9.18
N ILE A 240 19.25 10.24 9.04
CA ILE A 240 20.46 11.07 9.22
C ILE A 240 20.68 11.42 10.71
N GLY A 241 19.60 11.62 11.45
CA GLY A 241 19.56 12.31 12.74
C GLY A 241 19.86 11.45 13.96
N SER A 242 19.89 10.11 13.85
CA SER A 242 20.30 9.25 14.99
C SER A 242 21.76 9.47 15.39
N THR A 243 22.59 10.04 14.51
CA THR A 243 23.99 10.38 14.80
C THR A 243 24.24 11.87 15.06
N ALA A 244 23.32 12.77 14.67
CA ALA A 244 23.55 14.23 14.69
C ALA A 244 22.57 15.05 15.56
N SER A 245 21.37 14.55 15.87
CA SER A 245 20.29 15.37 16.47
C SER A 245 20.06 15.18 17.98
N GLY A 246 20.75 14.24 18.63
CA GLY A 246 20.59 13.96 20.06
C GLY A 246 19.28 13.25 20.46
N LEU A 247 18.35 13.01 19.53
CA LEU A 247 17.13 12.23 19.77
C LEU A 247 17.41 10.72 19.78
N SER A 248 16.79 10.00 20.72
CA SER A 248 16.90 8.55 20.85
C SER A 248 16.25 7.83 19.65
N SER A 249 16.78 6.67 19.24
CA SER A 249 16.13 5.80 18.23
C SER A 249 14.66 5.50 18.57
N ARG A 250 14.32 5.46 19.87
CA ARG A 250 12.94 5.24 20.33
C ARG A 250 12.01 6.40 19.99
N GLU A 251 12.49 7.65 20.06
CA GLU A 251 11.69 8.84 19.77
C GLU A 251 11.40 8.96 18.27
N HIS A 252 12.38 8.65 17.42
CA HIS A 252 12.19 8.57 15.97
C HIS A 252 11.19 7.48 15.57
N MET A 253 11.25 6.30 16.22
CA MET A 253 10.30 5.22 15.98
C MET A 253 8.88 5.62 16.40
N ILE A 254 8.72 6.28 17.55
CA ILE A 254 7.42 6.80 18.00
C ILE A 254 6.90 7.83 16.99
N SER A 255 7.72 8.79 16.58
CA SER A 255 7.35 9.82 15.60
C SER A 255 6.90 9.22 14.26
N LEU A 256 7.68 8.28 13.72
CA LEU A 256 7.35 7.58 12.48
C LEU A 256 6.05 6.76 12.61
N SER A 257 5.86 6.07 13.74
CA SER A 257 4.65 5.30 14.01
C SER A 257 3.40 6.18 14.12
N VAL A 258 3.54 7.34 14.76
CA VAL A 258 2.46 8.34 14.83
C VAL A 258 2.11 8.83 13.43
N LEU A 259 3.10 9.22 12.63
CA LEU A 259 2.88 9.68 11.24
C LEU A 259 2.26 8.61 10.34
N LEU A 260 2.61 7.34 10.52
CA LEU A 260 1.96 6.22 9.85
C LEU A 260 0.50 6.03 10.29
N ALA A 261 0.14 6.42 11.52
CA ALA A 261 -1.22 6.33 12.03
C ALA A 261 -2.11 7.53 11.63
N VAL A 262 -1.53 8.71 11.41
CA VAL A 262 -2.26 9.96 11.06
C VAL A 262 -3.23 9.82 9.87
N PRO A 263 -2.94 9.06 8.79
CA PRO A 263 -3.91 8.82 7.71
C PRO A 263 -5.27 8.31 8.17
N MET A 264 -5.38 7.64 9.33
CA MET A 264 -6.67 7.21 9.92
C MET A 264 -7.60 8.36 10.29
N LEU A 265 -7.09 9.58 10.46
CA LEU A 265 -7.91 10.75 10.76
C LEU A 265 -8.86 11.07 9.60
N ILE A 266 -8.50 10.78 8.36
CA ILE A 266 -9.34 11.03 7.17
C ILE A 266 -10.62 10.19 7.20
N PRO A 267 -10.56 8.84 7.23
CA PRO A 267 -11.78 8.03 7.31
C PRO A 267 -12.57 8.31 8.60
N ALA A 268 -11.92 8.61 9.73
CA ALA A 268 -12.59 8.98 10.97
C ALA A 268 -13.39 10.29 10.83
N ALA A 269 -12.78 11.35 10.28
CA ALA A 269 -13.43 12.63 10.06
C ALA A 269 -14.62 12.51 9.08
N LEU A 270 -14.47 11.72 8.01
CA LEU A 270 -15.56 11.44 7.08
C LEU A 270 -16.71 10.68 7.76
N LYS A 271 -16.41 9.69 8.60
CA LYS A 271 -17.43 8.93 9.34
C LYS A 271 -18.20 9.84 10.33
N ILE A 272 -17.50 10.73 11.02
CA ILE A 272 -18.12 11.71 11.94
C ILE A 272 -19.03 12.67 11.16
N ARG A 273 -18.55 13.24 10.05
CA ARG A 273 -19.36 14.12 9.18
C ARG A 273 -20.61 13.41 8.69
N GLN A 274 -20.49 12.17 8.24
CA GLN A 274 -21.63 11.36 7.79
C GLN A 274 -22.64 11.12 8.92
N SER A 275 -22.16 10.81 10.13
CA SER A 275 -23.04 10.63 11.29
C SER A 275 -23.77 11.92 11.67
N MET A 276 -23.07 13.06 11.64
CA MET A 276 -23.66 14.36 11.95
C MET A 276 -24.72 14.76 10.92
N ASN A 277 -24.46 14.54 9.63
CA ASN A 277 -25.42 14.84 8.57
C ASN A 277 -26.69 14.00 8.71
N LYS A 278 -26.57 12.69 9.00
CA LYS A 278 -27.73 11.82 9.26
C LYS A 278 -28.56 12.29 10.45
N ILE A 279 -27.92 12.73 11.53
CA ILE A 279 -28.62 13.28 12.71
C ILE A 279 -29.32 14.58 12.34
N TRP A 280 -28.69 15.42 11.53
CA TRP A 280 -29.27 16.70 11.10
C TRP A 280 -30.45 16.51 10.15
N GLU A 281 -30.35 15.56 9.22
CA GLU A 281 -31.44 15.14 8.32
C GLU A 281 -32.61 14.56 9.10
N ALA A 282 -32.38 13.62 10.03
CA ALA A 282 -33.42 13.09 10.89
C ALA A 282 -34.10 14.18 11.74
N LYS A 283 -33.32 15.17 12.23
CA LYS A 283 -33.87 16.33 12.95
C LYS A 283 -34.65 17.30 12.03
N ARG A 284 -34.31 17.35 10.74
CA ARG A 284 -35.05 18.14 9.73
C ARG A 284 -36.35 17.45 9.35
N GLU A 285 -36.33 16.14 9.11
CA GLU A 285 -37.50 15.32 8.81
C GLU A 285 -38.51 15.33 9.96
N ASN A 286 -38.05 15.18 11.21
CA ASN A 286 -38.92 15.32 12.39
C ASN A 286 -39.52 16.72 12.53
N ARG A 287 -38.83 17.79 12.10
CA ARG A 287 -39.37 19.15 12.11
C ARG A 287 -40.42 19.39 11.01
N ILE A 288 -40.36 18.66 9.91
CA ILE A 288 -41.34 18.76 8.82
C ILE A 288 -42.61 17.98 9.18
N HIS A 289 -42.49 16.85 9.89
CA HIS A 289 -43.66 16.11 10.39
C HIS A 289 -44.45 16.83 11.48
N ASP A 290 -43.80 17.64 12.34
CA ASP A 290 -44.49 18.45 13.37
C ASP A 290 -45.25 19.67 12.79
N LEU A 291 -44.93 20.05 11.55
CA LEU A 291 -45.59 21.14 10.82
C LEU A 291 -46.67 20.65 9.84
N GLY A 292 -46.86 19.33 9.72
CA GLY A 292 -47.78 18.70 8.77
C GLY A 292 -49.23 18.56 9.25
N SER A 293 -49.64 19.27 10.31
CA SER A 293 -51.02 19.24 10.82
C SER A 293 -51.91 20.38 10.32
N ASP A 294 -51.47 21.22 9.39
CA ASP A 294 -52.37 22.16 8.72
C ASP A 294 -52.11 22.21 7.21
N ASP A 295 -53.20 22.00 6.46
CA ASP A 295 -53.26 22.01 5.01
C ASP A 295 -52.77 23.33 4.41
N ALA A 296 -51.79 23.25 3.50
CA ALA A 296 -51.65 24.22 2.42
C ALA A 296 -50.89 23.61 1.24
N VAL A 297 -51.61 23.38 0.15
CA VAL A 297 -51.06 23.11 -1.17
C VAL A 297 -50.29 24.35 -1.63
N VAL A 298 -48.96 24.27 -1.71
CA VAL A 298 -48.14 25.27 -2.40
C VAL A 298 -47.49 24.61 -3.61
N VAL A 299 -48.07 24.87 -4.77
CA VAL A 299 -47.44 24.61 -6.07
C VAL A 299 -46.29 25.61 -6.22
N ILE A 300 -45.06 25.12 -6.19
CA ILE A 300 -43.88 25.91 -6.59
C ILE A 300 -43.48 25.39 -7.97
N GLU A 301 -43.79 26.16 -9.01
CA GLU A 301 -43.12 26.06 -10.31
C GLU A 301 -41.64 26.36 -10.11
N VAL A 302 -40.79 25.38 -10.40
CA VAL A 302 -39.35 25.59 -10.52
C VAL A 302 -39.07 25.90 -11.98
N MET A 303 -38.76 27.15 -12.27
CA MET A 303 -38.19 27.58 -13.55
C MET A 303 -36.87 26.84 -13.78
N ASP A 304 -36.81 26.08 -14.88
CA ASP A 304 -35.57 25.58 -15.46
C ASP A 304 -34.68 26.78 -15.82
N LEU A 305 -33.52 26.88 -15.16
CA LEU A 305 -32.42 27.72 -15.59
C LEU A 305 -31.39 26.81 -16.25
N GLU A 306 -31.49 26.70 -17.57
CA GLU A 306 -30.45 26.20 -18.46
C GLU A 306 -29.11 26.87 -18.11
N THR A 307 -28.22 26.11 -17.48
CA THR A 307 -26.84 26.53 -17.31
C THR A 307 -26.06 25.88 -18.44
N LYS A 308 -25.64 26.72 -19.40
CA LYS A 308 -24.83 26.36 -20.57
C LYS A 308 -23.73 25.36 -20.20
N GLU A 309 -23.76 24.24 -20.91
CA GLU A 309 -22.63 23.34 -21.08
C GLU A 309 -21.45 24.14 -21.66
N GLU A 310 -20.49 24.50 -20.81
CA GLU A 310 -19.13 24.79 -21.26
C GLU A 310 -18.42 23.45 -21.38
N GLU A 311 -18.31 23.01 -22.63
CA GLU A 311 -17.52 21.90 -23.14
C GLU A 311 -16.04 22.11 -22.76
N ILE A 312 -15.69 21.73 -21.53
CA ILE A 312 -14.30 21.45 -21.19
C ILE A 312 -14.01 20.12 -21.88
N VAL A 313 -13.21 20.19 -22.94
CA VAL A 313 -12.55 19.04 -23.56
C VAL A 313 -11.66 18.39 -22.50
N ALA A 314 -12.27 17.62 -21.61
CA ALA A 314 -11.61 16.55 -20.91
C ALA A 314 -11.16 15.63 -22.04
N ALA A 315 -9.85 15.60 -22.30
CA ALA A 315 -9.27 14.55 -23.11
C ALA A 315 -9.85 13.23 -22.58
N GLU A 316 -10.73 12.61 -23.37
CA GLU A 316 -11.22 11.27 -23.13
C GLU A 316 -9.95 10.42 -22.98
N GLU A 317 -9.60 10.04 -21.74
CA GLU A 317 -8.77 8.87 -21.56
C GLU A 317 -9.61 7.72 -22.11
N ASP A 318 -9.31 7.37 -23.37
CA ASP A 318 -9.82 6.21 -24.08
C ASP A 318 -10.01 5.06 -23.08
N PRO A 319 -11.23 4.50 -22.93
CA PRO A 319 -11.50 3.46 -21.94
C PRO A 319 -10.45 2.38 -22.12
N GLN A 320 -9.57 2.26 -21.11
CA GLN A 320 -8.36 1.47 -21.17
C GLN A 320 -8.73 0.04 -21.60
N GLU A 321 -8.62 -0.24 -22.89
CA GLU A 321 -9.04 -1.50 -23.48
C GLU A 321 -8.23 -2.58 -22.74
N GLU A 322 -8.90 -3.56 -22.13
CA GLU A 322 -8.21 -4.68 -21.50
C GLU A 322 -7.53 -5.50 -22.60
N VAL A 323 -6.34 -5.05 -23.02
CA VAL A 323 -5.55 -5.71 -24.06
C VAL A 323 -5.14 -7.07 -23.50
N GLY A 324 -5.62 -8.14 -24.12
CA GLY A 324 -5.28 -9.50 -23.71
C GLY A 324 -3.76 -9.70 -23.65
N GLY A 325 -3.25 -10.43 -22.65
CA GLY A 325 -1.80 -10.51 -22.38
C GLY A 325 -0.95 -10.92 -23.60
N LEU A 326 -1.45 -11.84 -24.42
CA LEU A 326 -0.80 -12.25 -25.68
C LEU A 326 -0.78 -11.16 -26.75
N GLN A 327 -1.77 -10.27 -26.74
CA GLN A 327 -1.86 -9.13 -27.64
C GLN A 327 -0.93 -7.99 -27.20
N LEU A 328 -0.68 -7.87 -25.89
CA LEU A 328 0.29 -6.92 -25.32
C LEU A 328 1.71 -7.19 -25.86
N LEU A 329 2.11 -8.47 -25.97
CA LEU A 329 3.42 -8.88 -26.52
C LEU A 329 3.64 -8.49 -27.98
N LYS A 330 2.57 -8.18 -28.72
CA LYS A 330 2.65 -7.73 -30.11
C LYS A 330 2.84 -6.22 -30.23
N LYS A 331 2.60 -5.44 -29.16
CA LYS A 331 2.73 -3.99 -29.18
C LYS A 331 4.20 -3.58 -29.00
N PRO A 332 4.75 -2.66 -29.83
CA PRO A 332 6.12 -2.18 -29.67
C PRO A 332 6.33 -1.45 -28.34
N ASP A 333 5.30 -0.72 -27.87
CA ASP A 333 5.34 0.00 -26.60
C ASP A 333 5.65 -0.92 -25.42
N PHE A 334 5.08 -2.14 -25.42
CA PHE A 334 5.36 -3.14 -24.40
C PHE A 334 6.87 -3.46 -24.33
N TRP A 335 7.51 -3.69 -25.47
CA TRP A 335 8.94 -4.01 -25.52
C TRP A 335 9.79 -2.81 -25.12
N LEU A 336 9.39 -1.59 -25.50
CA LEU A 336 10.09 -0.37 -25.09
C LEU A 336 10.03 -0.21 -23.56
N TYR A 337 8.86 -0.38 -22.94
CA TYR A 337 8.71 -0.38 -21.48
C TYR A 337 9.49 -1.53 -20.82
N PHE A 338 9.42 -2.73 -21.37
CA PHE A 338 10.11 -3.91 -20.85
C PHE A 338 11.63 -3.71 -20.85
N PHE A 339 12.23 -3.33 -21.99
CA PHE A 339 13.67 -3.10 -22.09
C PHE A 339 14.11 -1.90 -21.27
N SER A 340 13.34 -0.82 -21.25
CA SER A 340 13.62 0.33 -20.38
C SER A 340 13.70 -0.11 -18.92
N TYR A 341 12.72 -0.87 -18.43
CA TYR A 341 12.72 -1.38 -17.05
C TYR A 341 13.87 -2.37 -16.79
N MET A 342 14.15 -3.25 -17.76
CA MET A 342 15.20 -4.26 -17.69
C MET A 342 16.62 -3.68 -17.70
N PHE A 343 16.83 -2.50 -18.29
CA PHE A 343 18.15 -1.83 -18.32
C PHE A 343 18.28 -0.67 -17.32
N SER A 344 17.19 -0.24 -16.66
CA SER A 344 17.23 0.86 -15.67
C SER A 344 16.83 0.39 -14.27
N GLY A 345 15.54 0.09 -14.06
CA GLY A 345 14.98 -0.24 -12.76
C GLY A 345 15.62 -1.47 -12.11
N THR A 346 15.87 -2.52 -12.89
CA THR A 346 16.53 -3.75 -12.40
C THR A 346 17.98 -3.52 -11.97
N LEU A 347 18.75 -2.68 -12.66
CA LEU A 347 20.10 -2.30 -12.23
C LEU A 347 20.06 -1.57 -10.88
N GLY A 348 19.08 -0.68 -10.71
CA GLY A 348 18.81 -0.02 -9.42
C GLY A 348 18.48 -1.04 -8.31
N LEU A 349 17.64 -2.03 -8.59
CA LEU A 349 17.33 -3.11 -7.63
C LEU A 349 18.56 -3.93 -7.26
N VAL A 350 19.38 -4.32 -8.24
CA VAL A 350 20.64 -5.06 -7.98
C VAL A 350 21.58 -4.23 -7.10
N PHE A 351 21.70 -2.93 -7.38
CA PHE A 351 22.50 -2.01 -6.56
C PHE A 351 21.97 -1.95 -5.11
N LEU A 352 20.67 -1.74 -4.93
CA LEU A 352 20.04 -1.65 -3.61
C LEU A 352 20.17 -2.96 -2.82
N ASN A 353 19.93 -4.11 -3.46
CA ASN A 353 20.05 -5.44 -2.85
C ASN A 353 21.47 -5.74 -2.34
N ASN A 354 22.49 -5.08 -2.92
CA ASN A 354 23.90 -5.27 -2.55
C ASN A 354 24.50 -4.09 -1.77
N LEU A 355 23.68 -3.08 -1.43
CA LEU A 355 24.16 -1.81 -0.87
C LEU A 355 24.98 -1.99 0.41
N GLY A 356 24.57 -2.91 1.30
CA GLY A 356 25.31 -3.24 2.52
C GLY A 356 26.71 -3.79 2.23
N GLN A 357 26.81 -4.73 1.30
CA GLN A 357 28.09 -5.32 0.88
C GLN A 357 29.00 -4.28 0.21
N ILE A 358 28.43 -3.41 -0.63
CA ILE A 358 29.16 -2.31 -1.28
C ILE A 358 29.71 -1.34 -0.23
N ALA A 359 28.90 -0.95 0.76
CA ALA A 359 29.32 -0.06 1.83
C ALA A 359 30.46 -0.66 2.67
N GLU A 360 30.33 -1.92 3.08
CA GLU A 360 31.36 -2.61 3.86
C GLU A 360 32.67 -2.76 3.08
N SER A 361 32.61 -3.05 1.77
CA SER A 361 33.80 -3.14 0.91
C SER A 361 34.58 -1.82 0.82
N ARG A 362 33.91 -0.69 1.09
CA ARG A 362 34.49 0.65 1.13
C ARG A 362 34.92 1.08 2.54
N GLY A 363 34.81 0.20 3.53
CA GLY A 363 35.13 0.50 4.93
C GLY A 363 34.05 1.30 5.67
N LEU A 364 32.82 1.39 5.14
CA LEU A 364 31.71 2.09 5.79
C LEU A 364 30.93 1.14 6.70
N GLY A 365 31.02 1.34 8.03
CA GLY A 365 30.31 0.51 9.02
C GLY A 365 28.83 0.86 9.26
N GLN A 366 28.32 1.94 8.66
CA GLN A 366 26.95 2.45 8.89
C GLN A 366 25.95 1.93 7.84
N THR A 367 25.92 0.62 7.62
CA THR A 367 25.04 -0.02 6.61
C THR A 367 23.56 0.27 6.86
N SER A 368 23.13 0.25 8.12
CA SER A 368 21.76 0.54 8.57
C SER A 368 21.28 1.94 8.12
N THR A 369 22.13 2.95 8.35
CA THR A 369 21.89 4.35 8.00
C THR A 369 21.79 4.53 6.49
N LEU A 370 22.74 3.95 5.74
CA LEU A 370 22.79 4.09 4.28
C LEU A 370 21.57 3.45 3.61
N VAL A 371 21.18 2.24 4.05
CA VAL A 371 20.01 1.54 3.52
C VAL A 371 18.72 2.28 3.90
N SER A 372 18.60 2.76 5.14
CA SER A 372 17.47 3.57 5.60
C SER A 372 17.31 4.87 4.80
N LEU A 373 18.41 5.56 4.53
CA LEU A 373 18.40 6.79 3.72
C LEU A 373 18.02 6.50 2.27
N SER A 374 18.60 5.45 1.68
CA SER A 374 18.26 5.01 0.33
C SER A 374 16.79 4.61 0.18
N SER A 375 16.24 3.92 1.19
CA SER A 375 14.82 3.60 1.32
C SER A 375 13.96 4.86 1.38
N SER A 376 14.35 5.85 2.19
CA SER A 376 13.64 7.14 2.27
C SER A 376 13.62 7.89 0.93
N PHE A 377 14.72 7.88 0.17
CA PHE A 377 14.73 8.44 -1.20
C PHE A 377 13.90 7.61 -2.18
N GLY A 378 13.90 6.28 -2.05
CA GLY A 378 13.03 5.39 -2.82
C GLY A 378 11.55 5.65 -2.58
N PHE A 379 11.16 6.12 -1.40
CA PHE A 379 9.80 6.58 -1.12
C PHE A 379 9.46 7.83 -1.94
N PHE A 380 10.30 8.86 -1.90
CA PHE A 380 10.08 10.09 -2.67
C PHE A 380 10.09 9.86 -4.18
N GLY A 381 10.98 8.99 -4.67
CA GLY A 381 11.03 8.63 -6.09
C GLY A 381 9.74 7.99 -6.63
N ARG A 382 8.97 7.32 -5.77
CA ARG A 382 7.65 6.76 -6.11
C ARG A 382 6.50 7.76 -5.93
N LEU A 383 6.64 8.69 -4.97
CA LEU A 383 5.63 9.70 -4.66
C LEU A 383 5.61 10.85 -5.68
N LEU A 384 6.79 11.34 -6.07
CA LEU A 384 6.95 12.59 -6.81
C LEU A 384 6.26 12.57 -8.18
N PRO A 385 6.36 11.52 -9.02
CA PRO A 385 5.68 11.51 -10.32
C PRO A 385 4.18 11.73 -10.19
N SER A 386 3.54 11.06 -9.22
CA SER A 386 2.10 11.23 -9.03
C SER A 386 1.69 12.51 -8.33
N PHE A 387 2.57 13.10 -7.52
CA PHE A 387 2.34 14.45 -7.01
C PHE A 387 2.37 15.47 -8.16
N MET A 388 3.31 15.32 -9.10
CA MET A 388 3.37 16.15 -10.30
C MET A 388 2.15 15.93 -11.20
N ASP A 389 1.80 14.69 -11.51
CA ASP A 389 0.61 14.35 -12.31
C ASP A 389 -0.67 14.92 -11.68
N TYR A 390 -0.82 14.80 -10.35
CA TYR A 390 -1.97 15.32 -9.62
C TYR A 390 -2.10 16.84 -9.73
N TYR A 391 -0.97 17.56 -9.68
CA TYR A 391 -0.96 19.01 -9.75
C TYR A 391 -1.08 19.53 -11.18
N SER A 392 -0.51 18.83 -12.16
CA SER A 392 -0.59 19.20 -13.58
C SER A 392 -1.97 18.92 -14.20
N ALA A 393 -2.73 17.98 -13.64
CA ALA A 393 -4.10 17.68 -14.07
C ALA A 393 -5.17 18.63 -13.50
N LYS A 394 -4.77 19.60 -12.67
CA LYS A 394 -5.63 20.61 -12.06
C LYS A 394 -5.34 21.98 -12.65
#